data_AF-A0A970QFV7-F1
#
_entry.id   AF-A0A970QFV7-F1
#
_cell.length_a   1.000
_cell.length_b   1.000
_cell.length_c   1.000
_cell.angle_alpha   90.00
_cell.angle_beta   90.00
_cell.angle_gamma   90.00
#
_symmetry.space_group_name_H-M   'P 1'
#
loop_
_entity.id
_entity.type
_entity.pdbx_description
1 polymer ?
#
loop_
_entity_poly.entity_id
_entity_poly.type
_entity_poly.pdbx_seq_one_letter_code
_entity_poly.pdbx_strand_id
1 'polypeptide(L)'
;MLAEAIAALKDNLAGDTSKRKACQVICGNITAHVREKYGLVEKGYSVGSYLAMGIAIGCGLGVALMSAGNTAYWAIGTGTGIALGAALGSSKEEQLKKDGKRY
;
A
#
# COMPACT_ATOMS: atom_id res chain seq x y z
N MET A 1 -16.25 3.80 -11.04
CA MET A 1 -15.88 4.78 -12.10
C MET A 1 -14.46 4.59 -12.66
N LEU A 2 -13.37 5.02 -12.01
CA LEU A 2 -12.00 4.84 -12.57
C LEU A 2 -11.55 3.38 -12.65
N ALA A 3 -11.82 2.58 -11.61
CA ALA A 3 -11.49 1.15 -11.60
C ALA A 3 -12.25 0.36 -12.67
N GLU A 4 -13.53 0.68 -12.89
CA GLU A 4 -14.36 0.06 -13.94
C GLU A 4 -13.92 0.47 -15.34
N ALA A 5 -13.51 1.74 -15.54
CA ALA A 5 -12.95 2.19 -16.81
C ALA A 5 -11.62 1.49 -17.13
N ILE A 6 -10.76 1.30 -16.12
CA ILE A 6 -9.49 0.56 -16.27
C ILE A 6 -9.76 -0.93 -16.53
N ALA A 7 -10.75 -1.53 -15.87
CA ALA A 7 -11.15 -2.92 -16.08
C ALA A 7 -11.71 -3.14 -17.49
N ALA A 8 -12.58 -2.24 -17.97
CA ALA A 8 -13.15 -2.28 -19.33
C ALA A 8 -12.09 -2.07 -20.42
N LEU A 9 -11.07 -1.24 -20.15
CA LEU A 9 -9.89 -1.09 -21.03
C LEU A 9 -9.01 -2.35 -21.06
N LYS A 10 -8.84 -3.01 -19.91
CA LYS A 10 -8.06 -4.25 -19.79
C LYS A 10 -8.69 -5.42 -20.55
N ASP A 11 -10.01 -5.51 -20.49
CA ASP A 11 -10.80 -6.55 -21.15
C ASP A 11 -10.76 -6.41 -22.68
N ASN A 12 -10.90 -5.18 -23.19
CA ASN A 12 -10.75 -4.87 -24.62
C ASN A 12 -9.34 -5.12 -25.19
N LEU A 13 -8.32 -5.22 -24.34
CA LEU A 13 -6.93 -5.42 -24.74
C LEU A 13 -6.45 -6.87 -24.60
N ALA A 14 -7.36 -7.83 -24.41
CA ALA A 14 -6.99 -9.18 -24.00
C ALA A 14 -6.18 -10.01 -25.01
N GLY A 15 -6.08 -9.58 -26.27
CA GLY A 15 -5.39 -10.30 -27.34
C GLY A 15 -3.92 -9.93 -27.60
N ASP A 16 -3.38 -8.85 -27.01
CA ASP A 16 -2.14 -8.23 -27.51
C ASP A 16 -1.19 -7.85 -26.35
N THR A 17 -0.25 -8.75 -26.02
CA THR A 17 0.61 -8.66 -24.83
C THR A 17 1.45 -7.38 -24.78
N SER A 18 1.79 -6.81 -25.95
CA SER A 18 2.56 -5.58 -26.07
C SER A 18 1.76 -4.33 -25.70
N LYS A 19 0.48 -4.26 -26.11
CA LYS A 19 -0.42 -3.14 -25.79
C LYS A 19 -0.82 -3.14 -24.31
N ARG A 20 -0.91 -4.32 -23.68
CA ARG A 20 -1.20 -4.46 -22.24
C ARG A 20 -0.15 -3.77 -21.37
N LYS A 21 1.14 -3.91 -21.68
CA LYS A 21 2.22 -3.24 -20.94
C LYS A 21 2.16 -1.72 -21.08
N ALA A 22 1.95 -1.22 -22.30
CA ALA A 22 1.80 0.21 -22.55
C ALA A 22 0.59 0.80 -21.80
N CYS A 23 -0.56 0.12 -21.82
CA CYS A 23 -1.75 0.52 -21.09
C CYS A 23 -1.52 0.52 -19.57
N GLN A 24 -0.79 -0.47 -19.05
CA GLN A 24 -0.47 -0.55 -17.63
C GLN A 24 0.42 0.61 -17.16
N VAL A 25 1.40 1.03 -17.98
CA VAL A 25 2.25 2.20 -17.69
C VAL A 25 1.43 3.48 -17.73
N ILE A 26 0.56 3.66 -18.73
CA ILE A 26 -0.28 4.85 -18.86
C ILE A 26 -1.29 4.93 -17.71
N CYS A 27 -1.99 3.83 -17.39
CA CYS A 27 -2.90 3.77 -16.24
C CYS A 27 -2.14 4.01 -14.92
N GLY A 28 -0.92 3.49 -14.79
CA GLY A 28 -0.06 3.75 -13.64
C GLY A 28 0.27 5.24 -13.49
N ASN A 29 0.66 5.89 -14.58
CA ASN A 29 0.97 7.33 -14.59
C ASN A 29 -0.27 8.18 -14.30
N ILE A 30 -1.43 7.88 -14.89
CA ILE A 30 -2.67 8.60 -14.60
C ILE A 30 -3.06 8.44 -13.13
N THR A 31 -2.95 7.22 -12.59
CA THR A 31 -3.26 6.95 -11.18
C THR A 31 -2.29 7.70 -10.26
N ALA A 32 -1.01 7.75 -10.60
CA ALA A 32 -0.01 8.52 -9.86
C ALA A 32 -0.31 10.02 -9.90
N HIS A 33 -0.66 10.56 -11.07
CA HIS A 33 -0.98 11.98 -11.24
C HIS A 33 -2.26 12.39 -10.51
N VAL A 34 -3.30 11.54 -10.57
CA VAL A 34 -4.56 11.76 -9.84
C VAL A 34 -4.35 11.62 -8.33
N ARG A 35 -3.51 10.69 -7.89
CA ARG A 35 -3.10 10.59 -6.48
C ARG A 35 -2.36 11.84 -6.02
N GLU A 36 -1.42 12.35 -6.81
CA GLU A 36 -0.59 13.50 -6.43
C GLU A 36 -1.41 14.80 -6.39
N LYS A 37 -2.30 15.01 -7.37
CA LYS A 37 -3.14 16.21 -7.44
C LYS A 37 -4.36 16.20 -6.53
N TYR A 38 -5.04 15.06 -6.41
CA TYR A 38 -6.34 14.98 -5.73
C TYR A 38 -6.29 14.19 -4.42
N GLY A 39 -5.13 13.59 -4.09
CA GLY A 39 -4.99 12.76 -2.91
C GLY A 39 -5.82 11.48 -2.97
N LEU A 40 -6.30 11.08 -4.16
CA LEU A 40 -7.15 9.92 -4.35
C LEU A 40 -6.34 8.63 -4.19
N VAL A 41 -6.66 7.84 -3.17
CA VAL A 41 -5.92 6.62 -2.83
C VAL A 41 -6.86 5.42 -2.85
N GLU A 42 -6.44 4.37 -3.55
CA GLU A 42 -7.15 3.09 -3.60
C GLU A 42 -7.22 2.45 -2.21
N LYS A 43 -8.37 1.83 -1.92
CA LYS A 43 -8.58 1.03 -0.72
C LYS A 43 -7.46 0.00 -0.51
N GLY A 44 -6.88 -0.01 0.69
CA GLY A 44 -5.81 -0.90 1.11
C GLY A 44 -4.40 -0.37 0.83
N TYR A 45 -4.22 0.68 0.03
CA TYR A 45 -2.88 1.19 -0.27
C TYR A 45 -2.20 1.82 0.95
N SER A 46 -2.91 2.67 1.70
CA SER A 46 -2.34 3.27 2.92
C SER A 46 -2.08 2.23 3.99
N VAL A 47 -2.97 1.25 4.16
CA VAL A 47 -2.73 0.12 5.07
C VAL A 47 -1.49 -0.67 4.63
N GLY A 48 -1.38 -1.05 3.37
CA GLY A 48 -0.22 -1.78 2.87
C GLY A 48 1.10 -1.01 3.03
N SER A 49 1.08 0.29 2.77
CA SER A 49 2.26 1.15 2.90
C SER A 49 2.72 1.27 4.36
N TYR A 50 1.79 1.57 5.27
CA TYR A 50 2.10 1.69 6.70
C TYR A 50 2.42 0.35 7.35
N LEU A 51 1.79 -0.74 6.89
CA LEU A 51 2.11 -2.10 7.31
C LEU A 51 3.54 -2.46 6.91
N ALA A 52 3.92 -2.24 5.65
CA ALA A 52 5.28 -2.49 5.17
C ALA A 52 6.32 -1.67 5.96
N MET A 53 6.00 -0.40 6.25
CA MET A 53 6.86 0.47 7.04
C MET A 53 6.96 0.01 8.50
N GLY A 54 5.83 -0.42 9.09
CA GLY A 54 5.77 -1.00 10.42
C GLY A 54 6.57 -2.30 10.53
N ILE A 55 6.49 -3.18 9.53
CA ILE A 55 7.30 -4.41 9.45
C ILE A 55 8.79 -4.05 9.35
N ALA A 56 9.17 -3.09 8.51
CA ALA A 56 10.57 -2.69 8.36
C ALA A 56 11.14 -2.13 9.67
N ILE A 57 10.40 -1.25 10.35
CA ILE A 57 10.80 -0.67 11.65
C ILE A 57 10.81 -1.76 12.74
N GLY A 58 9.80 -2.62 12.77
CA GLY A 58 9.67 -3.71 13.73
C GLY A 58 10.76 -4.77 13.59
N CYS A 59 11.10 -5.15 12.36
CA CYS A 59 12.27 -5.99 12.07
C CYS A 59 13.55 -5.30 12.54
N GLY A 60 13.75 -4.02 12.23
CA GLY A 60 14.94 -3.27 12.65
C GLY A 60 15.09 -3.21 14.17
N LEU A 61 14.02 -2.87 14.89
CA LEU A 61 13.97 -2.87 16.35
C LEU A 61 14.16 -4.28 16.93
N GLY A 62 13.53 -5.30 16.33
CA GLY A 62 13.65 -6.68 16.76
C GLY A 62 15.08 -7.23 16.60
N VAL A 63 15.78 -6.85 15.53
CA VAL A 63 17.21 -7.18 15.33
C VAL A 63 18.10 -6.42 16.30
N ALA A 64 17.84 -5.12 16.53
CA ALA A 64 18.57 -4.32 17.50
C ALA A 64 18.43 -4.85 18.94
N LEU A 65 17.21 -5.23 19.35
CA LEU A 65 16.98 -5.87 20.66
C LEU A 65 17.47 -7.31 20.72
N MET A 66 17.67 -8.00 19.59
CA MET A 66 18.30 -9.32 19.57
C MET A 66 19.73 -9.27 20.12
N SER A 67 20.40 -8.11 20.01
CA SER A 67 21.70 -7.85 20.64
C SER A 67 21.66 -7.92 22.17
N ALA A 68 20.48 -7.90 22.79
CA ALA A 68 20.30 -8.12 24.23
C ALA A 68 20.29 -9.61 24.63
N GLY A 69 20.61 -10.52 23.70
CA GLY A 69 20.85 -11.95 23.97
C GLY A 69 19.61 -12.85 23.93
N ASN A 70 18.46 -12.35 23.46
CA ASN A 70 17.24 -13.13 23.36
C ASN A 70 16.57 -12.97 21.99
N THR A 71 16.45 -14.09 21.26
CA THR A 71 15.84 -14.17 19.94
C THR A 71 14.32 -13.90 19.95
N ALA A 72 13.66 -14.01 21.10
CA ALA A 72 12.25 -13.66 21.26
C ALA A 72 11.96 -12.17 20.95
N TYR A 73 12.94 -11.29 21.12
CA TYR A 73 12.77 -9.87 20.80
C TYR A 73 12.61 -9.62 19.30
N TRP A 74 13.06 -10.53 18.44
CA TRP A 74 12.79 -10.44 17.01
C TRP A 74 11.30 -10.57 16.72
N ALA A 75 10.64 -11.56 17.33
CA ALA A 75 9.20 -11.80 17.21
C ALA A 75 8.38 -10.68 17.86
N ILE A 76 8.84 -10.14 18.98
CA ILE A 76 8.19 -8.99 19.63
C ILE A 76 8.33 -7.74 18.76
N GLY A 77 9.52 -7.47 18.22
CA GLY A 77 9.77 -6.32 17.36
C GLY A 77 8.93 -6.36 16.09
N THR A 78 8.91 -7.50 15.38
CA THR A 78 8.05 -7.68 14.20
C THR A 78 6.57 -7.61 14.54
N GLY A 79 6.11 -8.27 15.60
CA GLY A 79 4.72 -8.23 16.03
C GLY A 79 4.25 -6.81 16.37
N THR A 80 5.09 -6.06 17.10
CA THR A 80 4.81 -4.66 17.46
C THR A 80 4.81 -3.77 16.22
N GLY A 81 5.74 -3.98 15.30
CA GLY A 81 5.81 -3.26 14.03
C GLY A 81 4.59 -3.50 13.13
N ILE A 82 4.13 -4.75 13.02
CA ILE A 82 2.90 -5.11 12.30
C ILE A 82 1.69 -4.44 12.94
N ALA A 83 1.56 -4.50 14.27
CA ALA A 83 0.45 -3.89 14.99
C ALA A 83 0.39 -2.37 14.80
N LEU A 84 1.53 -1.68 14.92
CA LEU A 84 1.65 -0.24 14.68
C LEU A 84 1.35 0.13 13.22
N GLY A 85 1.94 -0.61 12.27
CA GLY A 85 1.72 -0.38 10.84
C GLY A 85 0.26 -0.57 10.44
N ALA A 86 -0.39 -1.61 10.96
CA ALA A 86 -1.81 -1.87 10.71
C ALA A 86 -2.73 -0.81 11.35
N ALA A 87 -2.43 -0.38 12.59
CA ALA A 87 -3.21 0.63 13.29
C ALA A 87 -3.11 2.01 12.62
N LEU A 88 -1.89 2.46 12.30
CA LEU A 88 -1.65 3.72 11.60
C LEU A 88 -2.21 3.70 10.18
N GLY A 89 -2.02 2.58 9.47
CA GLY A 89 -2.56 2.38 8.14
C GLY A 89 -4.09 2.45 8.10
N SER A 90 -4.76 1.80 9.06
CA SER A 90 -6.22 1.78 9.17
C SER A 90 -6.78 3.15 9.55
N SER A 91 -6.13 3.84 10.50
CA SER A 91 -6.49 5.20 10.89
C SER A 91 -6.37 6.18 9.72
N LYS A 92 -5.28 6.08 8.93
CA LYS A 92 -5.09 6.89 7.73
C LYS A 92 -6.17 6.57 6.69
N GLU A 93 -6.45 5.30 6.42
CA GLU A 93 -7.52 4.90 5.50
C GLU A 93 -8.92 5.37 5.93
N GLU A 94 -9.17 5.47 7.23
CA GLU A 94 -10.43 6.00 7.75
C GLU A 94 -10.50 7.53 7.57
N GLN A 95 -9.39 8.23 7.79
CA GLN A 95 -9.27 9.67 7.50
C GLN A 95 -9.50 9.94 6.00
N LEU A 96 -8.85 9.19 5.11
CA LEU A 96 -9.06 9.35 3.66
C LEU A 96 -10.49 9.01 3.21
N LYS A 97 -11.18 8.11 3.93
CA LYS A 97 -12.60 7.84 3.72
C LYS A 97 -13.47 9.03 4.13
N LYS A 98 -13.17 9.67 5.28
CA LYS A 98 -13.86 10.88 5.76
C LYS A 98 -13.63 12.07 4.83
N ASP A 99 -12.43 12.19 4.27
CA ASP A 99 -12.05 13.26 3.33
C ASP A 99 -12.61 13.05 1.90
N GLY A 100 -13.33 11.96 1.63
CA GLY A 100 -13.84 11.64 0.29
C GLY A 100 -12.76 11.31 -0.75
N LYS A 101 -11.52 11.08 -0.29
CA LYS A 101 -10.32 10.82 -1.12
C LYS A 101 -10.02 9.33 -1.28
N ARG A 102 -10.92 8.45 -0.85
CA ARG A 102 -10.79 6.99 -0.95
C ARG A 102 -11.85 6.47 -1.93
N TYR A 103 -11.43 5.68 -2.92
CA TYR A 103 -12.30 5.03 -3.91
C TYR A 103 -12.03 3.52 -4.01
#